data_AF-A0A7K6AGT6-F1
#
_entry.id   AF-A0A7K6AGT6-F1
#
_cell.length_a   1.000
_cell.length_b   1.000
_cell.length_c   1.000
_cell.angle_alpha   90.00
_cell.angle_beta   90.00
_cell.angle_gamma   90.00
#
_symmetry.space_group_name_H-M   'P 1'
#
loop_
_entity.id
_entity.type
_entity.pdbx_description
1 polymer ?
#
loop_
_entity_poly.entity_id
_entity_poly.type
_entity_poly.pdbx_seq_one_letter_code
_entity_poly.pdbx_strand_id
1 'polypeptide(L)'
;GTRYHALLIPDCPGAVTDLANSGYLAKILQHFSAESKPVCAVGHGVAALCCATREDKSWVFQGYSLTGPSVFELVREPGFASLPVVVEDFVKDSGAVFSASSPGAVHVVLDRHLV
;
A
#
# COMPACT_ATOMS: atom_id res chain seq x y z
N GLY A 1 11.10 17.00 -18.34
CA GLY A 1 11.26 15.67 -17.74
C GLY A 1 10.84 15.73 -16.29
N THR A 2 10.03 14.78 -15.83
CA THR A 2 9.60 14.64 -14.43
C THR A 2 10.81 14.52 -13.50
N ARG A 3 10.88 15.33 -12.44
CA ARG A 3 12.09 15.45 -11.58
C ARG A 3 12.37 14.21 -10.69
N TYR A 4 11.38 13.35 -10.47
CA TYR A 4 11.49 12.22 -9.55
C TYR A 4 11.50 10.89 -10.30
N HIS A 5 12.43 10.02 -9.87
CA HIS A 5 12.65 8.70 -10.47
C HIS A 5 12.05 7.56 -9.65
N ALA A 6 11.84 7.76 -8.35
CA ALA A 6 11.25 6.77 -7.44
C ALA A 6 10.39 7.47 -6.37
N LEU A 7 9.43 6.74 -5.82
CA LEU A 7 8.61 7.15 -4.69
C LEU A 7 8.89 6.20 -3.52
N LEU A 8 9.21 6.75 -2.34
CA LEU A 8 9.37 5.99 -1.10
C LEU A 8 8.31 6.48 -0.11
N ILE A 9 7.53 5.55 0.43
CA ILE A 9 6.56 5.76 1.49
C ILE A 9 7.08 4.96 2.70
N PRO A 10 7.73 5.62 3.67
CA PRO A 10 8.29 4.94 4.84
C PRO A 10 7.18 4.40 5.74
N ASP A 11 7.55 3.63 6.76
CA ASP A 11 6.60 3.27 7.82
C ASP A 11 6.05 4.52 8.51
N CYS A 12 4.73 4.69 8.45
CA CYS A 12 4.03 5.80 9.04
C CYS A 12 2.62 5.37 9.48
N PRO A 13 2.38 5.12 10.77
CA PRO A 13 1.07 4.68 11.28
C PRO A 13 -0.09 5.61 10.91
N GLY A 14 0.18 6.91 10.77
CA GLY A 14 -0.81 7.90 10.34
C GLY A 14 -1.35 7.70 8.91
N ALA A 15 -0.59 7.02 8.03
CA ALA A 15 -0.94 6.81 6.62
C ALA A 15 -2.26 6.08 6.42
N VAL A 16 -2.63 5.22 7.37
CA VAL A 16 -3.91 4.50 7.36
C VAL A 16 -5.08 5.50 7.44
N THR A 17 -4.89 6.64 8.11
CA THR A 17 -5.91 7.66 8.34
C THR A 17 -5.91 8.74 7.28
N ASP A 18 -4.75 9.29 6.91
CA ASP A 18 -4.65 10.44 6.00
C ASP A 18 -4.34 10.04 4.55
N LEU A 19 -3.34 9.19 4.32
CA LEU A 19 -2.86 8.84 2.98
C LEU A 19 -3.73 7.82 2.27
N ALA A 20 -4.37 6.89 2.99
CA ALA A 20 -5.20 5.84 2.41
C ALA A 20 -6.36 6.36 1.55
N ASN A 21 -6.80 7.61 1.77
CA ASN A 21 -7.87 8.28 1.01
C ASN A 21 -7.41 9.58 0.33
N SER A 22 -6.09 9.80 0.17
CA SER A 22 -5.56 11.04 -0.38
C SER A 22 -5.66 11.09 -1.91
N GLY A 23 -6.54 11.95 -2.44
CA GLY A 23 -6.67 12.16 -3.88
C GLY A 23 -5.43 12.77 -4.56
N TYR A 24 -4.58 13.48 -3.80
CA TYR A 24 -3.29 13.98 -4.32
C TYR A 24 -2.29 12.84 -4.49
N LEU A 25 -2.19 11.96 -3.50
CA LEU A 25 -1.30 10.81 -3.57
C LEU A 25 -1.75 9.82 -4.65
N ALA A 26 -3.06 9.63 -4.81
CA ALA A 26 -3.62 8.81 -5.89
C ALA A 26 -3.09 9.23 -7.26
N LYS A 27 -3.05 10.54 -7.55
CA LYS A 27 -2.52 11.07 -8.82
C LYS A 27 -1.02 10.80 -8.98
N ILE A 28 -0.25 10.92 -7.90
CA ILE A 28 1.19 10.63 -7.91
C ILE A 28 1.40 9.13 -8.19
N LEU A 29 0.70 8.25 -7.48
CA LEU A 29 0.81 6.81 -7.66
C LEU A 29 0.37 6.36 -9.06
N GLN A 30 -0.71 6.92 -9.59
CA GLN A 30 -1.16 6.68 -10.96
C GLN A 30 -0.10 7.10 -11.98
N HIS A 31 0.53 8.27 -11.81
CA HIS A 31 1.61 8.73 -12.67
C HIS A 31 2.83 7.80 -12.61
N PHE A 32 3.26 7.42 -11.41
CA PHE A 32 4.40 6.51 -11.23
C PHE A 32 4.11 5.13 -11.84
N SER A 33 2.90 4.62 -11.67
CA SER A 33 2.50 3.34 -12.25
C SER A 33 2.41 3.39 -13.78
N ALA A 34 1.87 4.48 -14.34
CA ALA A 34 1.80 4.69 -15.79
C ALA A 34 3.18 4.75 -16.45
N GLU A 35 4.17 5.35 -15.77
CA GLU A 35 5.55 5.41 -16.25
C GLU A 35 6.41 4.21 -15.80
N SER A 36 5.82 3.20 -15.13
CA SER A 36 6.53 2.05 -14.55
C SER A 36 7.72 2.45 -13.67
N LYS A 37 7.57 3.55 -12.92
CA LYS A 37 8.59 4.04 -12.00
C LYS A 37 8.52 3.33 -10.65
N PRO A 38 9.66 3.06 -10.02
CA PRO A 38 9.69 2.41 -8.70
C PRO A 38 8.85 3.14 -7.65
N VAL A 39 8.01 2.37 -6.95
CA VAL A 39 7.25 2.75 -5.76
C VAL A 39 7.62 1.78 -4.66
N CYS A 40 8.14 2.28 -3.54
CA CYS A 40 8.47 1.49 -2.37
C CYS A 40 7.58 1.92 -1.21
N ALA A 41 6.88 0.98 -0.58
CA ALA A 41 6.05 1.26 0.58
C ALA A 41 6.38 0.30 1.73
N VAL A 42 6.59 0.84 2.93
CA VAL A 42 7.06 0.06 4.09
C VAL A 42 6.07 0.20 5.23
N GLY A 43 5.81 -0.91 5.94
CA GLY A 43 4.98 -0.92 7.16
C GLY A 43 3.58 -0.33 6.92
N HIS A 44 3.13 0.54 7.82
CA HIS A 44 1.83 1.22 7.70
C HIS A 44 1.75 2.17 6.50
N GLY A 45 2.90 2.56 5.93
CA GLY A 45 2.96 3.34 4.70
C GLY A 45 2.34 2.63 3.50
N VAL A 46 2.24 1.30 3.52
CA VAL A 46 1.55 0.52 2.47
C VAL A 46 0.06 0.90 2.36
N ALA A 47 -0.57 1.37 3.45
CA ALA A 47 -1.96 1.83 3.41
C ALA A 47 -2.15 2.99 2.42
N ALA A 48 -1.11 3.77 2.17
CA ALA A 48 -1.12 4.86 1.21
C ALA A 48 -1.38 4.39 -0.23
N LEU A 49 -1.11 3.12 -0.56
CA LEU A 49 -1.40 2.55 -1.88
C LEU A 49 -2.92 2.39 -2.12
N CYS A 50 -3.72 2.30 -1.06
CA CYS A 50 -5.18 2.10 -1.16
C CYS A 50 -5.88 3.27 -1.88
N CYS A 51 -5.32 4.48 -1.80
CA CYS A 51 -5.92 5.66 -2.45
C CYS A 51 -5.86 5.62 -3.98
N ALA A 52 -5.01 4.76 -4.58
CA ALA A 52 -4.77 4.70 -6.02
C ALA A 52 -5.89 3.98 -6.79
N THR A 53 -7.13 4.37 -6.55
CA THR A 53 -8.30 3.88 -7.30
C THR A 53 -8.54 4.77 -8.52
N ARG A 54 -8.78 4.17 -9.68
CA ARG A 54 -9.09 4.84 -10.94
C ARG A 54 -10.56 5.24 -11.01
N GLU A 55 -10.91 6.08 -11.99
CA GLU A 55 -12.31 6.52 -12.21
C GLU A 55 -13.26 5.36 -12.51
N ASP A 56 -12.76 4.27 -13.10
CA ASP A 56 -13.51 3.04 -13.39
C ASP A 56 -13.67 2.12 -12.16
N LYS A 57 -13.28 2.58 -10.97
CA LYS A 57 -13.23 1.84 -9.70
C LYS A 57 -12.21 0.69 -9.66
N SER A 58 -11.38 0.52 -10.69
CA SER A 58 -10.27 -0.42 -10.62
C SER A 58 -9.13 0.15 -9.79
N TRP A 59 -8.48 -0.70 -9.00
CA TRP A 59 -7.31 -0.32 -8.24
C TRP A 59 -6.05 -0.44 -9.10
N VAL A 60 -5.15 0.55 -9.04
CA VAL A 60 -3.92 0.59 -9.87
C VAL A 60 -3.04 -0.64 -9.66
N PHE A 61 -3.04 -1.20 -8.45
CA PHE A 61 -2.24 -2.38 -8.10
C PHE A 61 -3.06 -3.68 -8.12
N GLN A 62 -4.20 -3.70 -8.83
CA GLN A 62 -4.93 -4.95 -9.07
C GLN A 62 -4.02 -5.99 -9.74
N GLY A 63 -4.06 -7.23 -9.24
CA GLY A 63 -3.19 -8.31 -9.70
C GLY A 63 -1.71 -8.14 -9.33
N TYR A 64 -1.36 -7.22 -8.42
CA TYR A 64 0.00 -7.16 -7.83
C TYR A 64 0.13 -8.09 -6.64
N SER A 65 1.37 -8.46 -6.35
CA SER A 65 1.77 -9.05 -5.08
C SER A 65 2.37 -7.96 -4.19
N LEU A 66 1.91 -7.89 -2.93
CA LEU A 66 2.46 -6.95 -1.95
C LEU A 66 2.38 -7.51 -0.53
N THR A 67 3.02 -6.80 0.37
CA THR A 67 3.08 -7.07 1.81
C THR A 67 2.81 -5.81 2.61
N GLY A 68 2.54 -5.95 3.89
CA GLY A 68 2.40 -4.89 4.87
C GLY A 68 2.19 -5.50 6.26
N PRO A 69 1.83 -4.68 7.26
CA PRO A 69 1.41 -5.18 8.56
C PRO A 69 0.25 -6.15 8.37
N SER A 70 0.47 -7.41 8.76
CA SER A 70 -0.54 -8.45 8.67
C SER A 70 -1.65 -8.23 9.69
N VAL A 71 -2.83 -8.79 9.45
CA VAL A 71 -3.93 -8.80 10.44
C VAL A 71 -3.44 -9.39 11.77
N PHE A 72 -2.63 -10.44 11.73
CA PHE A 72 -2.05 -11.07 12.93
C PHE A 72 -1.13 -10.14 13.74
N GLU A 73 -0.46 -9.21 13.09
CA GLU A 73 0.32 -8.16 13.76
C GLU A 73 -0.61 -7.06 14.27
N LEU A 74 -1.52 -6.58 13.43
CA LEU A 74 -2.40 -5.46 13.73
C LEU A 74 -3.35 -5.74 14.90
N VAL A 75 -3.89 -6.96 15.04
CA VAL A 75 -4.81 -7.32 16.15
C VAL A 75 -4.16 -7.22 17.54
N ARG A 76 -2.83 -7.15 17.62
CA ARG A 76 -2.08 -6.99 18.87
C ARG A 76 -1.97 -5.53 19.30
N GLU A 77 -2.29 -4.60 18.41
CA GLU A 77 -2.27 -3.17 18.67
C GLU A 77 -3.60 -2.70 19.28
N PRO A 78 -3.58 -1.82 20.30
CA PRO A 78 -4.79 -1.35 20.98
C PRO A 78 -5.74 -0.56 20.06
N GLY A 79 -5.26 -0.08 18.91
CA GLY A 79 -6.04 0.69 17.94
C GLY A 79 -6.70 -0.13 16.83
N PHE A 80 -6.55 -1.45 16.79
CA PHE A 80 -7.01 -2.30 15.68
C PHE A 80 -8.47 -2.07 15.29
N ALA A 81 -9.37 -2.10 16.27
CA ALA A 81 -10.81 -1.96 16.04
C ALA A 81 -11.22 -0.57 15.53
N SER A 82 -10.33 0.41 15.61
CA SER A 82 -10.55 1.79 15.14
C SER A 82 -9.88 2.09 13.80
N LEU A 83 -9.18 1.12 13.19
CA LEU A 83 -8.52 1.32 11.92
C LEU A 83 -9.56 1.57 10.82
N PRO A 84 -9.40 2.63 10.01
CA PRO A 84 -10.34 2.92 8.92
C PRO A 84 -10.18 1.94 7.74
N VAL A 85 -9.01 1.31 7.62
CA VAL A 85 -8.73 0.28 6.62
C VAL A 85 -7.75 -0.75 7.18
N VAL A 86 -8.00 -2.02 6.88
CA VAL A 86 -7.06 -3.11 7.08
C VAL A 86 -6.44 -3.42 5.72
N VAL A 87 -5.15 -3.13 5.57
CA VAL A 87 -4.47 -3.21 4.26
C VAL A 87 -4.52 -4.63 3.69
N GLU A 88 -4.27 -5.65 4.51
CA GLU A 88 -4.33 -7.04 4.08
C GLU A 88 -5.69 -7.41 3.46
N ASP A 89 -6.79 -6.99 4.08
CA ASP A 89 -8.14 -7.26 3.58
C ASP A 89 -8.43 -6.46 2.31
N PHE A 90 -8.11 -5.16 2.32
CA PHE A 90 -8.29 -4.30 1.14
C PHE A 90 -7.57 -4.83 -0.10
N VAL A 91 -6.34 -5.33 0.08
CA VAL A 91 -5.53 -5.89 -1.01
C VAL A 91 -6.17 -7.12 -1.61
N LYS A 92 -6.64 -8.04 -0.76
CA LYS A 92 -7.33 -9.26 -1.20
C LYS A 92 -8.65 -8.92 -1.90
N ASP A 93 -9.44 -8.02 -1.33
CA ASP A 93 -10.73 -7.60 -1.87
C ASP A 93 -10.59 -6.84 -3.20
N SER A 94 -9.47 -6.12 -3.39
CA SER A 94 -9.16 -5.39 -4.62
C SER A 94 -8.54 -6.27 -5.72
N GLY A 95 -8.45 -7.58 -5.51
CA GLY A 95 -7.94 -8.55 -6.49
C GLY A 95 -6.42 -8.58 -6.61
N ALA A 96 -5.70 -8.23 -5.55
CA ALA A 96 -4.25 -8.39 -5.43
C ALA A 96 -3.91 -9.53 -4.47
N VAL A 97 -2.64 -9.93 -4.46
CA VAL A 97 -2.12 -11.03 -3.64
C VAL A 97 -1.37 -10.44 -2.46
N PHE A 98 -1.86 -10.68 -1.25
CA PHE A 98 -1.15 -10.33 -0.03
C PHE A 98 -0.34 -11.52 0.47
N SER A 99 0.91 -11.28 0.86
CA SER A 99 1.75 -12.28 1.53
C SER A 99 2.45 -11.66 2.73
N ALA A 100 2.61 -12.44 3.80
CA ALA A 100 3.34 -12.05 5.01
C ALA A 100 4.12 -13.25 5.56
N SER A 101 5.16 -12.96 6.34
CA SER A 101 5.92 -13.97 7.08
C SER A 101 5.40 -14.10 8.53
N SER A 102 6.14 -14.79 9.40
CA SER A 102 5.81 -14.83 10.82
C SER A 102 5.82 -13.42 11.43
N PRO A 103 4.90 -13.10 12.36
CA PRO A 103 4.82 -11.75 12.96
C PRO A 103 6.18 -11.26 13.49
N GLY A 104 6.58 -10.07 13.07
CA GLY A 104 7.86 -9.45 13.45
C GLY A 104 9.09 -9.91 12.67
N ALA A 105 8.96 -10.84 11.72
CA ALA A 105 10.04 -11.17 10.80
C ALA A 105 10.07 -10.20 9.61
N VAL A 106 11.27 -10.01 9.04
CA VAL A 106 11.44 -9.18 7.84
C VAL A 106 10.81 -9.90 6.65
N HIS A 107 9.88 -9.22 5.96
CA HIS A 107 9.25 -9.70 4.74
C HIS A 107 9.19 -8.59 3.71
N VAL A 108 9.65 -8.88 2.48
CA VAL A 108 9.70 -7.93 1.38
C VAL A 108 9.13 -8.61 0.14
N VAL A 109 8.29 -7.91 -0.61
CA VAL A 109 7.70 -8.40 -1.85
C VAL A 109 8.07 -7.45 -2.97
N LEU A 110 8.70 -7.98 -4.02
CA LEU A 110 9.00 -7.22 -5.22
C LEU A 110 8.08 -7.71 -6.35
N ASP A 111 7.25 -6.83 -6.89
CA ASP A 111 6.42 -7.11 -8.06
C ASP A 111 6.48 -5.93 -9.05
N ARG A 112 7.06 -6.17 -10.23
CA ARG A 112 7.29 -5.16 -11.28
C ARG A 112 8.05 -3.95 -10.74
N HIS A 113 7.36 -2.82 -10.56
CA HIS A 113 7.92 -1.56 -10.05
C HIS A 113 7.47 -1.26 -8.62
N LEU A 114 6.74 -2.17 -7.97
CA LEU A 114 6.32 -2.04 -6.58
C LEU A 114 7.26 -2.86 -5.68
N VAL A 115 7.70 -2.23 -4.58
CA VAL A 115 8.56 -2.79 -3.52
C VAL A 115 7.89 -2.66 -2.17
#